data_AF-A0A937AJZ9-F1
#
_entry.id   AF-A0A937AJZ9-F1
#
_cell.length_a   1.000
_cell.length_b   1.000
_cell.length_c   1.000
_cell.angle_alpha   90.00
_cell.angle_beta   90.00
_cell.angle_gamma   90.00
#
_symmetry.space_group_name_H-M   'P 1'
#
loop_
_entity.id
_entity.type
_entity.pdbx_description
1 polymer ?
#
loop_
_entity_poly.entity_id
_entity_poly.type
_entity_poly.pdbx_seq_one_letter_code
_entity_poly.pdbx_strand_id
1 'polypeptide(L)'
;MILFATGILKFIVGLIGLLFTLVFLIVLLFKKNKRPFLRNAGITFISTVIIILAITIVEFFIAPVNPKEDQLVLNAYRSAQLGGFWLGVYKDSTWEMGNSSREIGLKGTYNINGDTLILKVSNGGKFKNGKSENSLIITETALIEIESTGIKRLNINLNKID
;
A
#
# COMPACT_ATOMS: atom_id res chain seq x y z
N MET A 1 2.65 4.87 -2.02
CA MET A 1 3.18 5.27 -3.33
C MET A 1 4.21 4.28 -3.86
N ILE A 2 5.10 3.77 -3.00
CA ILE A 2 6.13 2.80 -3.36
C ILE A 2 5.48 1.51 -3.88
N LEU A 3 4.49 0.97 -3.16
CA LEU A 3 3.78 -0.26 -3.57
C LEU A 3 3.07 -0.12 -4.93
N PHE A 4 2.53 1.06 -5.20
CA PHE A 4 1.90 1.33 -6.50
C PHE A 4 2.93 1.39 -7.63
N ALA A 5 4.06 2.08 -7.40
CA ALA A 5 5.14 2.17 -8.37
C ALA A 5 5.79 0.80 -8.65
N THR A 6 6.05 -0.02 -7.62
CA THR A 6 6.57 -1.38 -7.80
C THR A 6 5.55 -2.27 -8.52
N GLY A 7 4.25 -2.09 -8.26
CA GLY A 7 3.18 -2.75 -9.01
C GLY A 7 3.22 -2.44 -10.51
N ILE A 8 3.33 -1.16 -10.89
CA ILE A 8 3.47 -0.75 -12.30
C ILE A 8 4.74 -1.35 -12.91
N LEU A 9 5.87 -1.30 -12.20
CA LEU A 9 7.13 -1.85 -12.69
C LEU A 9 7.02 -3.36 -12.97
N LYS A 10 6.43 -4.14 -12.04
CA LYS A 10 6.19 -5.58 -12.23
C LYS A 10 5.29 -5.83 -13.44
N PHE A 11 4.25 -5.01 -13.64
CA PHE A 11 3.37 -5.12 -14.80
C PHE A 11 4.12 -4.89 -16.11
N ILE A 12 4.92 -3.84 -16.21
CA ILE A 12 5.72 -3.54 -17.41
C ILE A 12 6.73 -4.66 -17.70
N VAL A 13 7.47 -5.11 -16.69
CA VAL A 13 8.42 -6.21 -16.82
C VAL A 13 7.72 -7.49 -17.27
N GLY A 14 6.60 -7.83 -16.64
CA GLY A 14 5.80 -9.00 -17.00
C GLY A 14 5.27 -8.93 -18.44
N LEU A 15 4.78 -7.77 -18.87
CA LEU A 15 4.26 -7.55 -20.22
C LEU A 15 5.37 -7.70 -21.27
N ILE A 16 6.52 -7.06 -21.06
CA ILE A 16 7.67 -7.13 -21.98
C ILE A 16 8.19 -8.57 -22.06
N GLY A 17 8.37 -9.23 -20.91
CA GLY A 17 8.81 -10.61 -20.83
C GLY A 17 7.89 -11.57 -21.58
N LEU A 18 6.57 -11.43 -21.37
CA LEU A 18 5.55 -12.24 -22.04
C LEU A 18 5.56 -12.03 -23.56
N LEU A 19 5.68 -10.78 -24.03
CA LEU A 19 5.76 -10.47 -25.46
C LEU A 19 6.99 -11.14 -26.10
N PHE A 20 8.16 -11.03 -25.49
CA PHE A 20 9.37 -11.70 -26.02
C PHE A 20 9.25 -13.23 -26.01
N THR A 21 8.72 -13.82 -24.93
CA THR A 21 8.46 -15.26 -24.87
C THR A 21 7.51 -15.69 -25.98
N LEU A 22 6.42 -14.95 -26.21
CA LEU A 22 5.48 -15.22 -27.31
C LEU A 22 6.15 -15.12 -28.68
N VAL A 23 6.99 -14.11 -28.93
CA VAL A 23 7.72 -13.98 -30.19
C VAL A 23 8.59 -15.22 -30.45
N PHE A 24 9.34 -15.68 -29.44
CA PHE A 24 10.15 -16.90 -29.59
C PHE A 24 9.31 -18.15 -29.85
N LEU A 25 8.14 -18.27 -29.20
CA LEU A 25 7.21 -19.37 -29.41
C LEU A 25 6.55 -19.34 -30.80
N ILE A 26 6.18 -18.17 -31.30
CA ILE A 26 5.63 -18.00 -32.65
C ILE A 26 6.69 -18.38 -33.68
N VAL A 27 7.92 -17.88 -33.55
CA VAL A 27 9.02 -18.21 -34.47
C VAL A 27 9.32 -19.71 -34.45
N LEU A 28 9.15 -20.38 -33.31
CA LEU A 28 9.32 -21.83 -33.18
C LEU A 28 8.34 -22.63 -34.06
N LEU A 29 7.14 -22.10 -34.35
CA LEU A 29 6.16 -22.76 -35.23
C LEU A 29 6.63 -22.78 -36.69
N PHE A 30 7.42 -21.80 -37.13
CA PHE A 30 7.84 -21.62 -38.52
C PHE A 30 9.29 -22.07 -38.80
N LYS A 31 10.08 -22.39 -37.77
CA LYS A 31 11.50 -22.77 -37.92
C LYS A 31 11.72 -24.28 -37.88
N LYS A 32 12.55 -24.76 -38.81
CA LYS A 32 12.94 -26.18 -38.93
C LYS A 32 13.81 -26.66 -37.75
N ASN A 33 14.66 -25.78 -37.21
CA ASN A 33 15.45 -26.04 -35.98
C ASN A 33 14.84 -25.31 -34.78
N LYS A 34 14.12 -26.05 -33.93
CA LYS A 34 13.31 -25.50 -32.82
C LYS A 34 14.09 -25.29 -31.53
N ARG A 35 15.23 -25.98 -31.36
CA ARG A 35 16.02 -26.01 -30.11
C ARG A 35 16.48 -24.64 -29.61
N PRO A 36 17.09 -23.75 -30.43
CA PRO A 36 17.54 -22.45 -29.93
C PRO A 36 16.38 -21.53 -29.54
N PHE A 37 15.25 -21.58 -30.27
CA PHE A 37 14.08 -20.76 -29.97
C PHE A 37 13.37 -21.19 -28.69
N LEU A 38 13.27 -22.51 -28.45
CA LEU A 38 12.72 -23.04 -27.20
C LEU A 38 13.59 -22.64 -26.00
N ARG A 39 14.92 -22.73 -26.14
CA ARG A 39 15.87 -22.29 -25.11
C ARG A 39 15.71 -20.79 -24.81
N ASN A 40 15.62 -19.96 -25.84
CA ASN A 40 15.48 -18.52 -25.67
C ASN A 40 14.13 -18.17 -25.01
N ALA A 41 13.02 -18.79 -25.45
CA ALA A 41 11.71 -18.62 -24.82
C ALA A 41 11.76 -18.97 -23.32
N GLY A 42 12.40 -20.09 -22.97
CA GLY A 42 12.59 -20.51 -21.58
C GLY A 42 13.45 -19.54 -20.77
N ILE A 43 14.57 -19.07 -21.34
CA ILE A 43 15.44 -18.08 -20.67
C ILE A 43 14.69 -16.78 -20.42
N THR A 44 13.97 -16.25 -21.41
CA THR A 44 13.18 -15.03 -21.27
C THR A 44 12.08 -15.16 -20.23
N PHE A 45 11.40 -16.31 -20.21
CA PHE A 45 10.37 -16.56 -19.20
C PHE A 45 10.98 -16.61 -17.80
N ILE A 46 12.04 -17.41 -17.60
CA ILE A 46 12.71 -17.57 -16.31
C ILE A 46 13.32 -16.24 -15.84
N SER A 47 13.96 -15.47 -16.72
CA SER A 47 14.55 -14.18 -16.35
C SER A 47 13.47 -13.18 -15.92
N THR A 48 12.33 -13.16 -16.60
CA THR A 48 11.18 -12.32 -16.21
C THR A 48 10.68 -12.68 -14.81
N VAL A 49 10.52 -13.98 -14.52
CA VAL A 49 10.11 -14.47 -13.20
C VAL A 49 11.13 -14.08 -12.13
N ILE A 50 12.42 -14.27 -12.38
CA ILE A 50 13.50 -13.90 -11.44
C ILE A 50 13.48 -12.40 -11.15
N ILE A 51 13.30 -11.55 -12.16
CA ILE A 51 13.25 -10.10 -11.97
C ILE A 51 12.02 -9.70 -11.13
N ILE A 52 10.85 -10.27 -11.42
CA ILE A 52 9.63 -10.00 -10.63
C ILE A 52 9.81 -10.44 -9.16
N LEU A 53 10.45 -11.59 -8.93
CA LEU A 53 10.78 -12.07 -7.59
C LEU A 53 11.76 -11.12 -6.88
N ALA A 54 12.81 -10.68 -7.56
CA ALA A 54 13.78 -9.73 -7.01
C ALA A 54 13.10 -8.40 -6.60
N ILE A 55 12.23 -7.85 -7.45
CA ILE A 55 11.45 -6.64 -7.13
C ILE A 55 10.57 -6.89 -5.90
N THR A 56 9.94 -8.06 -5.80
CA THR A 56 9.06 -8.41 -4.68
C THR A 56 9.83 -8.55 -3.36
N ILE A 57 11.04 -9.12 -3.38
CA ILE A 57 11.91 -9.20 -2.21
C ILE A 57 12.30 -7.79 -1.74
N VAL A 58 12.73 -6.93 -2.66
CA VAL A 58 13.08 -5.54 -2.35
C VAL A 58 11.88 -4.78 -1.76
N GLU A 59 10.69 -4.98 -2.33
CA GLU A 59 9.45 -4.38 -1.83
C GLU A 59 9.15 -4.79 -0.38
N PHE A 60 9.38 -6.05 -0.01
CA PHE A 60 9.19 -6.53 1.35
C PHE A 60 10.13 -5.85 2.36
N PHE A 61 11.36 -5.55 1.95
CA PHE A 61 12.32 -4.82 2.80
C PHE A 61 11.97 -3.34 2.96
N ILE A 62 11.43 -2.71 1.91
CA ILE A 62 11.12 -1.26 1.93
C ILE A 62 9.77 -0.99 2.60
N ALA A 63 8.78 -1.86 2.39
CA ALA A 63 7.42 -1.72 2.90
C ALA A 63 6.98 -3.04 3.57
N PRO A 64 7.54 -3.36 4.76
CA PRO A 64 7.23 -4.59 5.46
C PRO A 64 5.76 -4.66 5.88
N VAL A 65 5.29 -5.87 6.17
CA VAL A 65 3.95 -6.09 6.75
C VAL A 65 3.87 -5.37 8.10
N ASN A 66 2.72 -4.76 8.38
CA ASN A 66 2.52 -4.05 9.64
C ASN A 66 2.44 -5.06 10.81
N PRO A 67 3.34 -5.00 11.79
CA PRO A 67 3.34 -5.96 12.89
C PRO A 67 2.16 -5.79 13.86
N LYS A 68 1.43 -4.66 13.79
CA LYS A 68 0.28 -4.36 14.67
C LYS A 68 -1.08 -4.67 14.04
N GLU A 69 -1.11 -5.32 12.88
CA GLU A 69 -2.34 -5.57 12.13
C GLU A 69 -3.37 -6.40 12.92
N ASP A 70 -2.92 -7.29 13.79
CA ASP A 70 -3.74 -8.10 14.71
C ASP A 70 -4.36 -7.29 15.87
N GLN A 71 -3.77 -6.14 16.20
CA GLN A 71 -4.22 -5.23 17.26
C GLN A 71 -5.17 -4.13 16.77
N LEU A 72 -5.55 -4.14 15.49
CA LEU A 72 -6.46 -3.13 14.92
C LEU A 72 -7.83 -3.16 15.61
N VAL A 73 -8.23 -2.00 16.14
CA VAL A 73 -9.59 -1.74 16.67
C VAL A 73 -10.40 -0.86 15.74
N LEU A 74 -9.75 0.05 15.01
CA LEU A 74 -10.40 0.80 13.95
C LEU A 74 -9.48 0.88 12.72
N ASN A 75 -10.07 0.70 11.56
CA ASN A 75 -9.40 0.83 10.27
C ASN A 75 -10.27 1.69 9.37
N ALA A 76 -9.71 2.79 8.86
CA ALA A 76 -10.40 3.67 7.94
C ALA A 76 -9.50 4.07 6.78
N TYR A 77 -10.09 4.23 5.60
CA TYR A 77 -9.35 4.52 4.38
C TYR A 77 -10.09 5.46 3.43
N ARG A 78 -9.32 6.17 2.61
CA ARG A 78 -9.81 6.94 1.48
C ARG A 78 -8.96 6.62 0.27
N SER A 79 -9.54 5.99 -0.73
CA SER A 79 -8.90 5.85 -2.04
C SER A 79 -8.86 7.22 -2.73
N ALA A 80 -7.69 7.61 -3.23
CA ALA A 80 -7.51 8.78 -4.08
C ALA A 80 -6.64 8.39 -5.28
N GLN A 81 -6.83 9.06 -6.42
CA GLN A 81 -6.07 8.81 -7.66
C GLN A 81 -4.54 8.88 -7.43
N LEU A 82 -4.09 9.75 -6.51
CA LEU A 82 -2.70 9.89 -6.09
C LEU A 82 -2.64 10.17 -4.57
N GLY A 83 -2.30 9.17 -3.76
CA GLY A 83 -2.14 9.34 -2.30
C GLY A 83 -3.43 9.10 -1.51
N GLY A 84 -3.88 7.84 -1.52
CA GLY A 84 -4.89 7.40 -0.57
C GLY A 84 -4.42 7.59 0.87
N PHE A 85 -5.35 7.73 1.79
CA PHE A 85 -5.05 7.76 3.22
C PHE A 85 -5.54 6.45 3.83
N TRP A 86 -4.69 5.85 4.63
CA TRP A 86 -5.00 4.74 5.50
C TRP A 86 -4.75 5.19 6.94
N LEU A 87 -5.68 4.89 7.84
CA LEU A 87 -5.59 5.13 9.27
C LEU A 87 -5.87 3.81 9.99
N GLY A 88 -4.88 3.33 10.75
CA GLY A 88 -5.02 2.24 11.70
C GLY A 88 -4.98 2.76 13.13
N VAL A 89 -5.95 2.34 13.94
CA VAL A 89 -6.03 2.63 15.37
C VAL A 89 -5.97 1.29 16.11
N TYR A 90 -5.17 1.22 17.17
CA TYR A 90 -4.78 -0.03 17.82
C TYR A 90 -5.22 -0.10 19.28
N LYS A 91 -5.34 -1.31 19.83
CA LYS A 91 -5.71 -1.56 21.24
C LYS A 91 -4.82 -0.86 22.26
N ASP A 92 -3.56 -0.61 21.92
CA ASP A 92 -2.56 0.00 22.81
C ASP A 92 -2.64 1.54 22.89
N SER A 93 -3.76 2.14 22.48
CA SER A 93 -3.96 3.60 22.41
C SER A 93 -3.03 4.32 21.41
N THR A 94 -2.44 3.59 20.46
CA THR A 94 -1.65 4.17 19.36
C THR A 94 -2.39 4.17 18.04
N TRP A 95 -1.93 5.00 17.11
CA TRP A 95 -2.43 5.03 15.73
C TRP A 95 -1.28 5.22 14.75
N GLU A 96 -1.52 4.79 13.52
CA GLU A 96 -0.64 4.96 12.38
C GLU A 96 -1.42 5.44 11.15
N MET A 97 -0.83 6.34 10.39
CA MET A 97 -1.41 6.86 9.15
C MET A 97 -0.39 6.86 8.04
N GLY A 98 -0.85 6.56 6.84
CA GLY A 98 0.01 6.43 5.68
C GLY A 98 -0.74 6.29 4.38
N ASN A 99 -0.01 5.95 3.32
CA ASN A 99 -0.64 5.59 2.03
C ASN A 99 -1.30 4.20 2.08
N SER A 100 -0.80 3.33 2.98
CA SER A 100 -1.29 1.98 3.25
C SER A 100 -0.81 1.55 4.63
N SER A 101 -1.26 0.40 5.12
CA SER A 101 -0.77 -0.18 6.38
C SER A 101 0.74 -0.48 6.37
N ARG A 102 1.38 -0.55 5.20
CA ARG A 102 2.83 -0.81 5.04
C ARG A 102 3.66 0.42 4.71
N GLU A 103 3.01 1.55 4.44
CA GLU A 103 3.65 2.81 4.08
C GLU A 103 3.24 3.91 5.07
N ILE A 104 3.68 3.75 6.31
CA ILE A 104 3.35 4.64 7.43
C ILE A 104 4.16 5.93 7.34
N GLY A 105 3.48 7.06 7.30
CA GLY A 105 4.10 8.39 7.29
C GLY A 105 3.99 9.12 8.63
N LEU A 106 2.94 8.84 9.41
CA LEU A 106 2.69 9.46 10.71
C LEU A 106 2.22 8.42 11.72
N LYS A 107 2.55 8.65 12.98
CA LYS A 107 2.12 7.80 14.09
C LYS A 107 2.01 8.60 15.38
N GLY A 108 1.24 8.09 16.33
CA GLY A 108 1.19 8.68 17.65
C GLY A 108 0.17 8.00 18.55
N THR A 109 -0.42 8.78 19.45
CA THR A 109 -1.42 8.31 20.41
C THR A 109 -2.77 8.92 20.08
N TYR A 110 -3.84 8.19 20.40
CA TYR A 110 -5.19 8.70 20.23
C TYR A 110 -5.94 8.75 21.57
N ASN A 111 -6.99 9.56 21.59
CA ASN A 111 -8.00 9.53 22.64
C ASN A 111 -9.39 9.63 21.99
N ILE A 112 -10.41 9.14 22.68
CA ILE A 112 -11.79 9.22 22.22
C ILE A 112 -12.60 9.95 23.27
N ASN A 113 -13.30 10.99 22.83
CA ASN A 113 -14.18 11.79 23.68
C ASN A 113 -15.55 11.86 23.01
N GLY A 114 -16.48 11.01 23.48
CA GLY A 114 -17.78 10.84 22.84
C GLY A 114 -17.63 10.30 21.41
N ASP A 115 -18.16 11.03 20.44
CA ASP A 115 -18.09 10.71 19.01
C ASP A 115 -16.79 11.21 18.35
N THR A 116 -15.87 11.81 19.10
CA THR A 116 -14.69 12.46 18.53
C THR A 116 -13.43 11.65 18.79
N LEU A 117 -12.76 11.23 17.71
CA LEU A 117 -11.43 10.64 17.72
C LEU A 117 -10.37 11.74 17.62
N ILE A 118 -9.55 11.87 18.66
CA ILE A 118 -8.47 12.86 18.74
C ILE A 118 -7.15 12.14 18.49
N LEU A 119 -6.43 12.56 17.45
CA LEU A 119 -5.14 12.01 17.05
C LEU A 119 -4.02 12.99 17.41
N LYS A 120 -3.10 12.56 18.27
CA LYS A 120 -1.89 13.31 18.62
C LYS A 120 -0.67 12.66 18.00
N VAL A 121 0.08 13.42 17.22
CA VAL A 121 1.31 12.95 16.56
C VAL A 121 2.44 12.84 17.58
N SER A 122 3.23 11.77 17.48
CA SER A 122 4.44 11.58 18.29
C SER A 122 5.69 12.18 17.60
N ASN A 123 6.78 12.35 18.37
CA ASN A 123 8.11 12.70 17.85
C ASN A 123 8.20 14.00 17.02
N GLY A 124 7.41 15.03 17.38
CA GLY A 124 7.47 16.34 16.71
C GLY A 124 6.91 16.36 15.29
N GLY A 125 6.29 15.27 14.82
CA GLY A 125 5.58 15.24 13.56
C GLY A 125 4.39 16.20 13.55
N LYS A 126 4.01 16.65 12.35
CA LYS A 126 2.92 17.61 12.14
C LYS A 126 2.01 17.14 11.01
N PHE A 127 0.72 17.40 11.17
CA PHE A 127 -0.23 17.30 10.07
C PHE A 127 0.03 18.42 9.03
N LYS A 128 -0.64 18.35 7.87
CA LYS A 128 -0.43 19.34 6.79
C LYS A 128 -0.75 20.78 7.19
N ASN A 129 -1.61 20.97 8.19
CA ASN A 129 -1.92 22.30 8.75
C ASN A 129 -0.86 22.79 9.77
N GLY A 130 0.23 22.04 9.96
CA GLY A 130 1.31 22.38 10.89
C GLY A 130 1.03 22.05 12.37
N LYS A 131 -0.15 21.52 12.70
CA LYS A 131 -0.51 21.13 14.08
C LYS A 131 -0.02 19.72 14.41
N SER A 132 0.20 19.46 15.69
CA SER A 132 0.53 18.13 16.22
C SER A 132 -0.72 17.30 16.54
N GLU A 133 -1.90 17.86 16.35
CA GLU A 133 -3.18 17.27 16.74
C GLU A 133 -4.21 17.47 15.63
N ASN A 134 -5.06 16.47 15.46
CA ASN A 134 -6.18 16.47 14.52
C ASN A 134 -7.34 15.66 15.10
N SER A 135 -8.55 16.09 14.84
CA SER A 135 -9.78 15.52 15.37
C SER A 135 -10.68 15.05 14.22
N LEU A 136 -11.31 13.91 14.43
CA LEU A 136 -12.17 13.25 13.47
C LEU A 136 -13.48 12.86 14.18
N ILE A 137 -14.62 13.25 13.63
CA ILE A 137 -15.93 12.77 14.10
C ILE A 137 -16.14 11.35 13.58
N ILE A 138 -16.43 10.44 14.50
CA ILE A 138 -16.79 9.05 14.24
C ILE A 138 -18.28 9.01 13.92
N THR A 139 -18.60 8.66 12.68
CA THR A 139 -19.94 8.29 12.25
C THR A 139 -20.01 6.79 12.03
N GLU A 140 -21.20 6.25 11.77
CA GLU A 140 -21.38 4.81 11.52
C GLU A 140 -20.50 4.26 10.39
N THR A 141 -20.27 5.06 9.34
CA THR A 141 -19.58 4.60 8.11
C THR A 141 -18.29 5.34 7.81
N ALA A 142 -18.00 6.42 8.53
CA ALA A 142 -16.89 7.30 8.18
C ALA A 142 -16.32 8.07 9.37
N LEU A 143 -15.05 8.44 9.24
CA LEU A 143 -14.40 9.47 10.02
C LEU A 143 -14.44 10.77 9.21
N ILE A 144 -15.00 11.83 9.80
CA ILE A 144 -15.11 13.16 9.17
C ILE A 144 -14.13 14.10 9.86
N GLU A 145 -13.26 14.72 9.09
CA GLU A 145 -12.28 15.66 9.62
C GLU A 145 -12.91 16.96 10.11
N ILE A 146 -12.51 17.39 11.30
CA ILE A 146 -12.92 18.67 11.89
C ILE A 146 -11.98 19.79 11.44
N GLU A 147 -10.67 19.59 11.58
CA GLU A 147 -9.65 20.58 11.21
C GLU A 147 -9.05 20.29 9.84
N SER A 148 -8.97 21.29 8.96
CA SER A 148 -8.49 21.19 7.56
C SER A 148 -7.02 20.75 7.39
N THR A 149 -6.69 19.51 7.75
CA THR A 149 -5.44 18.77 7.50
C THR A 149 -5.43 18.06 6.13
N GLY A 150 -6.58 17.95 5.46
CA GLY A 150 -6.71 17.47 4.08
C GLY A 150 -7.04 15.97 3.94
N ILE A 151 -7.27 15.27 5.05
CA ILE A 151 -7.84 13.92 5.13
C ILE A 151 -9.32 13.95 4.72
N LYS A 152 -10.06 15.01 5.07
CA LYS A 152 -11.48 15.31 4.78
C LYS A 152 -12.46 14.25 5.29
N ARG A 153 -12.38 13.03 4.76
CA ARG A 153 -13.23 11.89 5.08
C ARG A 153 -12.46 10.59 4.88
N LEU A 154 -12.57 9.66 5.82
CA LEU A 154 -12.12 8.26 5.68
C LEU A 154 -13.33 7.35 5.84
N ASN A 155 -13.47 6.35 4.98
CA ASN A 155 -14.50 5.32 5.14
C ASN A 155 -14.02 4.28 6.15
N ILE A 156 -14.86 3.92 7.11
CA ILE A 156 -14.55 2.93 8.14
C ILE A 156 -14.77 1.54 7.56
N ASN A 157 -13.74 0.69 7.62
CA ASN A 157 -13.80 -0.73 7.27
C ASN A 157 -13.92 -1.63 8.49
N LEU A 158 -13.41 -1.18 9.62
CA LEU A 158 -13.44 -1.90 10.89
C LEU A 158 -13.68 -0.88 11.98
N ASN A 159 -14.65 -1.17 12.86
CA ASN A 159 -14.83 -0.47 14.11
C ASN A 159 -15.16 -1.48 15.22
N LYS A 160 -14.25 -1.61 16.18
CA LYS A 160 -14.37 -2.41 17.41
C LYS A 160 -14.14 -1.54 18.64
N ILE A 161 -14.31 -0.22 18.48
CA ILE A 161 -14.24 0.74 19.55
C ILE A 161 -15.67 0.82 20.10
N ASP A 162 -15.92 0.03 21.14
CA ASP A 162 -17.13 0.09 21.96
C ASP A 162 -16.98 1.13 23.08
#